data_AF-F3BAH4-F1
#
_entry.id   AF-F3BAH4-F1
#
_cell.length_a   1.000
_cell.length_b   1.000
_cell.length_c   1.000
_cell.angle_alpha   90.00
_cell.angle_beta   90.00
_cell.angle_gamma   90.00
#
_symmetry.space_group_name_H-M   'P 1'
#
loop_
_entity.id
_entity.type
_entity.pdbx_description
1 polymer ?
#
loop_
_entity_poly.entity_id
_entity_poly.type
_entity_poly.pdbx_seq_one_letter_code
_entity_poly.pdbx_strand_id
1 'polypeptide(L)'
;MENLNAITGTVQRIQPISEDCCRQMITIQNAEGVHNFIISPETYVIDMIRIRPGMTVTVFYDANLPVPLIYPPQYQAVIIGRNIPNENIFVGYFDENLTAVDEQLKLNISRGTEIITSNGQQYMCPVGQNMLIVYYTITTRSIPPQTTPRKIIVMC
;
A
#
# COMPACT_ATOMS: atom_id res chain seq x y z
N MET A 1 -2.41 12.89 1.59
CA MET A 1 -1.70 11.68 1.12
C MET A 1 -0.34 12.06 0.58
N GLU A 2 0.52 12.66 1.39
CA GLU A 2 1.88 13.07 0.95
C GLU A 2 2.98 12.30 1.69
N ASN A 3 2.64 11.60 2.78
CA ASN A 3 3.60 10.85 3.58
C ASN A 3 2.99 9.51 4.03
N LEU A 4 2.99 8.53 3.11
CA LEU A 4 2.46 7.19 3.38
C LEU A 4 3.56 6.27 3.87
N ASN A 5 3.42 5.78 5.10
CA ASN A 5 4.29 4.76 5.65
C ASN A 5 3.65 3.39 5.50
N ALA A 6 4.48 2.39 5.19
CA ALA A 6 4.07 1.02 4.98
C ALA A 6 4.47 0.13 6.16
N ILE A 7 3.53 -0.66 6.68
CA ILE A 7 3.82 -1.73 7.63
C ILE A 7 3.34 -3.05 7.05
N THR A 8 4.26 -4.00 6.93
CA THR A 8 3.95 -5.36 6.46
C THR A 8 3.89 -6.31 7.64
N GLY A 9 2.85 -7.15 7.69
CA GLY A 9 2.66 -8.12 8.76
C GLY A 9 1.60 -9.17 8.43
N THR A 10 1.48 -10.15 9.32
CA THR A 10 0.46 -11.20 9.22
C THR A 10 -0.77 -10.82 10.03
N VAL A 11 -1.94 -10.90 9.40
CA VAL A 11 -3.23 -10.61 10.04
C VAL A 11 -3.50 -11.61 11.15
N GLN A 12 -3.64 -11.13 12.38
CA GLN A 12 -3.96 -11.94 13.56
C GLN A 12 -5.45 -11.93 13.85
N ARG A 13 -6.09 -10.76 13.76
CA ARG A 13 -7.48 -10.56 14.14
C ARG A 13 -8.13 -9.45 13.31
N ILE A 14 -9.43 -9.60 13.06
CA ILE A 14 -10.30 -8.58 12.49
C ILE A 14 -11.55 -8.52 13.39
N GLN A 15 -11.90 -7.34 13.88
CA GLN A 15 -13.06 -7.13 14.75
C GLN A 15 -13.76 -5.81 14.44
N PRO A 16 -15.10 -5.71 14.54
CA PRO A 16 -15.79 -4.44 14.38
C PRO A 16 -15.37 -3.46 15.48
N ILE A 17 -15.37 -2.16 15.17
CA ILE A 17 -15.15 -1.11 16.15
C ILE A 17 -16.51 -0.66 16.68
N SER A 18 -16.83 -1.04 17.91
CA SER A 18 -18.13 -0.73 18.51
C SER A 18 -19.29 -1.30 17.67
N GLU A 19 -20.43 -0.61 17.65
CA GLU A 19 -21.62 -0.92 16.85
C GLU A 19 -21.49 -0.51 15.36
N ASP A 20 -20.36 0.10 14.94
CA ASP A 20 -20.12 0.48 13.55
C ASP A 20 -19.52 -0.70 12.77
N CYS A 21 -20.36 -1.46 12.07
CA CYS A 21 -19.92 -2.57 11.23
C CYS A 21 -19.11 -2.13 9.99
N CYS A 22 -19.19 -0.85 9.60
CA CYS A 22 -18.44 -0.32 8.46
C CYS A 22 -16.99 0.02 8.84
N ARG A 23 -16.68 0.03 10.14
CA ARG A 23 -15.32 0.22 10.66
C ARG A 23 -14.84 -1.03 11.37
N GLN A 24 -13.67 -1.50 10.98
CA GLN A 24 -13.09 -2.71 11.54
C GLN A 24 -11.67 -2.43 12.00
N MET A 25 -11.31 -2.94 13.17
CA MET A 25 -9.94 -2.98 13.63
C MET A 25 -9.29 -4.26 13.10
N ILE A 26 -8.22 -4.10 12.35
CA ILE A 26 -7.33 -5.18 11.93
C ILE A 26 -6.05 -5.12 12.75
N THR A 27 -5.71 -6.25 13.37
CA THR A 27 -4.45 -6.41 14.10
C THR A 27 -3.50 -7.22 13.23
N ILE A 28 -2.34 -6.65 12.90
CA ILE A 28 -1.27 -7.35 12.20
C ILE A 28 -0.05 -7.49 13.11
N GLN A 29 0.75 -8.52 12.86
CA GLN A 29 1.98 -8.77 13.62
C GLN A 29 3.15 -9.02 12.67
N ASN A 30 4.29 -8.44 13.01
CA ASN A 30 5.56 -8.65 12.33
C ASN A 30 6.70 -8.75 13.37
N ALA A 31 7.95 -8.73 12.90
CA ALA A 31 9.12 -8.83 13.79
C ALA A 31 9.27 -7.63 14.76
N GLU A 32 8.70 -6.48 14.42
CA GLU A 32 8.76 -5.25 15.24
C GLU A 32 7.67 -5.22 16.33
N GLY A 33 6.61 -6.02 16.17
CA GLY A 33 5.56 -6.18 17.17
C GLY A 33 4.16 -6.27 16.58
N VAL A 34 3.20 -5.85 17.39
CA VAL A 34 1.77 -5.83 17.05
C VAL A 34 1.37 -4.42 16.65
N HIS A 35 0.63 -4.30 15.54
CA HIS A 35 0.17 -3.03 15.01
C HIS A 35 -1.35 -3.09 14.75
N ASN A 36 -2.08 -2.06 15.15
CA ASN A 36 -3.52 -1.98 14.94
C ASN A 36 -3.85 -0.94 13.86
N PHE A 37 -4.69 -1.32 12.92
CA PHE A 37 -5.20 -0.43 11.89
C PHE A 37 -6.72 -0.40 11.89
N ILE A 38 -7.28 0.76 11.62
CA ILE A 38 -8.70 0.95 11.39
C ILE A 38 -8.94 0.91 9.88
N ILE A 39 -9.72 -0.07 9.43
CA ILE A 39 -10.28 -0.15 8.08
C ILE A 39 -11.64 0.56 8.12
N SER A 40 -11.86 1.47 7.20
CA SER A 40 -13.10 2.26 7.06
C SER A 40 -13.60 2.19 5.61
N PRO A 41 -14.79 2.73 5.29
CA PRO A 41 -15.28 2.80 3.91
C PRO A 41 -14.36 3.56 2.95
N GLU A 42 -13.48 4.43 3.47
CA GLU A 42 -12.51 5.20 2.69
C GLU A 42 -11.20 4.44 2.44
N THR A 43 -10.97 3.33 3.14
CA THR A 43 -9.75 2.53 2.98
C THR A 43 -9.78 1.81 1.64
N TYR A 44 -8.80 2.07 0.79
CA TYR A 44 -8.68 1.38 -0.49
C TYR A 44 -8.08 -0.02 -0.29
N VAL A 45 -8.90 -1.05 -0.49
CA VAL A 45 -8.47 -2.46 -0.45
C VAL A 45 -8.11 -2.90 -1.87
N ILE A 46 -6.83 -3.16 -2.10
CA ILE A 46 -6.33 -3.51 -3.43
C ILE A 46 -7.02 -4.80 -3.92
N ASP A 47 -7.45 -4.79 -5.19
CA ASP A 47 -8.18 -5.87 -5.85
C ASP A 47 -9.47 -6.29 -5.12
N MET A 48 -10.01 -5.43 -4.25
CA MET A 48 -11.25 -5.65 -3.48
C MET A 48 -11.28 -6.99 -2.74
N ILE A 49 -10.12 -7.50 -2.33
CA ILE A 49 -10.01 -8.81 -1.71
C ILE A 49 -10.63 -8.81 -0.30
N ARG A 50 -11.20 -9.94 0.11
CA ARG A 50 -11.58 -10.13 1.51
C ARG A 50 -10.37 -10.53 2.33
N ILE A 51 -9.91 -9.64 3.20
CA ILE A 51 -8.81 -9.89 4.13
C ILE A 51 -9.26 -10.88 5.22
N ARG A 52 -8.37 -11.80 5.62
CA ARG A 52 -8.63 -12.84 6.61
C ARG A 52 -7.42 -13.05 7.53
N PRO A 53 -7.62 -13.54 8.77
CA PRO A 53 -6.53 -14.00 9.62
C PRO A 53 -5.62 -15.00 8.89
N GLY A 54 -4.31 -14.88 9.11
CA GLY A 54 -3.26 -15.66 8.45
C GLY A 54 -2.76 -15.10 7.13
N MET A 55 -3.40 -14.07 6.54
CA MET A 55 -2.88 -13.41 5.34
C MET A 55 -1.71 -12.48 5.70
N THR A 56 -0.69 -12.44 4.86
CA THR A 56 0.33 -11.37 4.88
C THR A 56 -0.19 -10.17 4.09
N VAL A 57 -0.19 -9.01 4.71
CA VAL A 57 -0.68 -7.76 4.13
C VAL A 57 0.34 -6.65 4.36
N THR A 58 0.36 -5.67 3.46
CA THR A 58 1.02 -4.39 3.65
C THR A 58 -0.05 -3.33 3.81
N VAL A 59 0.02 -2.57 4.90
CA VAL A 59 -0.91 -1.50 5.22
C VAL A 59 -0.18 -0.17 5.12
N PHE A 60 -0.76 0.77 4.39
CA PHE A 60 -0.27 2.13 4.24
C PHE A 60 -1.14 3.07 5.07
N TYR A 61 -0.50 3.90 5.88
CA TYR A 61 -1.16 4.93 6.68
C TYR A 61 -0.47 6.27 6.48
N ASP A 62 -1.21 7.36 6.64
CA ASP A 62 -0.66 8.71 6.55
C ASP A 62 0.02 9.08 7.87
N ALA A 63 1.34 9.25 7.84
CA ALA A 63 2.16 9.53 9.01
C ALA A 63 1.96 10.95 9.58
N ASN A 64 1.29 11.84 8.83
CA ASN A 64 0.99 13.19 9.27
C ASN A 64 -0.30 13.28 10.08
N LEU A 65 -1.11 12.22 10.13
CA LEU A 65 -2.34 12.19 10.92
C LEU A 65 -2.04 11.97 12.41
N PRO A 66 -2.79 12.64 13.31
CA PRO A 66 -2.61 12.44 14.75
C PRO A 66 -2.96 11.01 15.15
N VAL A 67 -2.08 10.38 15.93
CA VAL A 67 -2.23 9.00 16.42
C VAL A 67 -2.41 9.02 17.95
N PRO A 68 -3.39 8.29 18.50
CA PRO A 68 -3.56 8.19 19.95
C PRO A 68 -2.31 7.61 20.64
N LEU A 69 -1.92 8.20 21.78
CA LEU A 69 -0.77 7.76 22.59
C LEU A 69 -1.10 6.54 23.47
N ILE A 70 -1.57 5.46 22.86
CA ILE A 70 -1.87 4.18 23.51
C ILE A 70 -1.08 3.05 22.83
N TYR A 71 -0.84 1.94 23.55
CA TYR A 71 -0.11 0.79 23.02
C TYR A 71 -1.01 -0.47 22.93
N PRO A 72 -1.01 -1.19 21.81
CA PRO A 72 -0.37 -0.84 20.54
C PRO A 72 -1.03 0.39 19.88
N PRO A 73 -0.25 1.19 19.13
CA PRO A 73 -0.79 2.35 18.42
C PRO A 73 -1.86 1.92 17.41
N GLN A 74 -2.82 2.82 17.18
CA GLN A 74 -3.93 2.61 16.25
C GLN A 74 -3.84 3.62 15.10
N TYR A 75 -3.63 3.12 13.88
CA TYR A 75 -3.50 3.96 12.69
C TYR A 75 -4.75 3.85 11.80
N GLN A 76 -5.06 4.90 11.04
CA GLN A 76 -6.07 4.83 9.99
C GLN A 76 -5.43 4.23 8.73
N ALA A 77 -5.96 3.11 8.23
CA ALA A 77 -5.49 2.54 6.98
C ALA A 77 -5.99 3.36 5.79
N VAL A 78 -5.07 3.82 4.95
CA VAL A 78 -5.38 4.50 3.67
C VAL A 78 -5.45 3.47 2.56
N ILE A 79 -4.46 2.59 2.47
CA ILE A 79 -4.39 1.50 1.48
C ILE A 79 -4.01 0.21 2.19
N ILE A 80 -4.63 -0.89 1.80
CA ILE A 80 -4.25 -2.23 2.26
C ILE A 80 -4.20 -3.20 1.09
N GLY A 81 -3.08 -3.90 0.98
CA GLY A 81 -2.82 -4.88 -0.07
C GLY A 81 -2.38 -6.20 0.50
N ARG A 82 -2.77 -7.31 -0.15
CA ARG A 82 -2.12 -8.60 0.11
C ARG A 82 -0.68 -8.53 -0.37
N ASN A 83 0.24 -8.95 0.48
CA ASN A 83 1.64 -9.08 0.16
C ASN A 83 1.96 -10.57 -0.05
N ILE A 84 2.62 -10.89 -1.17
CA ILE A 84 3.11 -12.23 -1.46
C ILE A 84 4.63 -12.30 -1.23
N PRO A 85 5.19 -13.47 -0.92
CA PRO A 85 6.62 -13.60 -0.71
C PRO A 85 7.44 -13.06 -1.88
N ASN A 86 8.53 -12.33 -1.56
CA ASN A 86 9.44 -11.70 -2.52
C ASN A 86 8.81 -10.60 -3.39
N GLU A 87 7.65 -10.07 -3.01
CA GLU A 87 7.04 -8.90 -3.64
C GLU A 87 6.93 -7.75 -2.63
N ASN A 88 7.28 -6.56 -3.10
CA ASN A 88 7.18 -5.31 -2.38
C ASN A 88 6.06 -4.48 -2.99
N ILE A 89 5.39 -3.71 -2.15
CA ILE A 89 4.37 -2.74 -2.55
C ILE A 89 4.92 -1.36 -2.18
N PHE A 90 5.00 -0.47 -3.16
CA PHE A 90 5.31 0.93 -2.94
C PHE A 90 4.11 1.78 -3.34
N VAL A 91 3.82 2.81 -2.56
CA VAL A 91 2.75 3.77 -2.85
C VAL A 91 3.34 5.15 -2.79
N GLY A 92 3.19 5.91 -3.87
CA GLY A 92 3.69 7.27 -3.92
C GLY A 92 3.25 8.01 -5.17
N TYR A 93 3.47 9.32 -5.17
CA TYR A 93 3.30 10.13 -6.37
C TYR A 93 4.56 10.06 -7.23
N PHE A 94 4.39 9.80 -8.52
CA PHE A 94 5.49 9.72 -9.49
C PHE A 94 5.42 10.89 -10.46
N ASP A 95 6.56 11.50 -10.73
CA ASP A 95 6.68 12.58 -11.71
C ASP A 95 6.55 12.07 -13.17
N GLU A 96 6.74 12.96 -14.13
CA GLU A 96 6.74 12.63 -15.57
C GLU A 96 7.87 11.67 -15.98
N ASN A 97 8.96 11.63 -15.21
CA ASN A 97 10.12 10.76 -15.41
C ASN A 97 10.00 9.44 -14.63
N LEU A 98 8.81 9.17 -14.07
CA LEU A 98 8.51 7.99 -13.25
C LEU A 98 9.44 7.84 -12.05
N THR A 99 9.81 8.96 -11.45
CA THR A 99 10.56 9.04 -10.20
C THR A 99 9.62 9.45 -9.09
N ALA A 100 9.62 8.71 -7.98
CA ALA A 100 8.85 9.06 -6.80
C ALA A 100 9.34 10.41 -6.23
N VAL A 101 8.42 11.24 -5.75
CA VAL A 101 8.73 12.60 -5.23
C VAL A 101 9.72 12.59 -4.06
N ASP A 102 9.72 11.50 -3.29
CA ASP A 102 10.65 11.27 -2.17
C ASP A 102 12.00 10.67 -2.59
N GLU A 103 12.23 10.53 -3.90
CA GLU A 103 13.41 9.91 -4.51
C GLU A 103 13.69 8.47 -4.03
N GLN A 104 12.69 7.79 -3.44
CA GLN A 104 12.86 6.43 -2.93
C GLN A 104 12.89 5.38 -4.05
N LEU A 105 12.24 5.66 -5.18
CA LEU A 105 12.05 4.68 -6.25
C LEU A 105 11.89 5.35 -7.61
N LYS A 106 12.54 4.77 -8.63
CA LYS A 106 12.34 5.11 -10.04
C LYS A 106 11.89 3.89 -10.84
N LEU A 107 10.89 4.06 -11.71
CA LEU A 107 10.29 2.97 -12.47
C LEU A 107 10.83 2.91 -13.90
N ASN A 108 11.15 1.70 -14.33
CA ASN A 108 11.45 1.36 -15.71
C ASN A 108 10.35 0.42 -16.23
N ILE A 109 9.32 0.98 -16.88
CA ILE A 109 8.15 0.22 -17.34
C ILE A 109 8.55 -0.70 -18.49
N SER A 110 8.19 -1.98 -18.37
CA SER A 110 8.41 -2.97 -19.43
C SER A 110 7.10 -3.32 -20.12
N ARG A 111 7.18 -4.00 -21.27
CA ARG A 111 5.98 -4.53 -21.96
C ARG A 111 5.21 -5.57 -21.13
N GLY A 112 5.86 -6.17 -20.14
CA GLY A 112 5.24 -7.15 -19.23
C GLY A 112 4.64 -6.53 -17.97
N THR A 113 4.74 -5.21 -17.79
CA THR A 113 4.14 -4.51 -16.65
C THR A 113 2.64 -4.40 -16.88
N GLU A 114 1.85 -4.99 -15.99
CA GLU A 114 0.39 -4.82 -15.96
C GLU A 114 0.06 -3.42 -15.46
N ILE A 115 -0.76 -2.66 -16.18
CA ILE A 115 -1.16 -1.30 -15.78
C ILE A 115 -2.68 -1.20 -15.77
N ILE A 116 -3.22 -0.93 -14.60
CA ILE A 116 -4.66 -0.84 -14.36
C ILE A 116 -5.02 0.40 -13.55
N THR A 117 -6.29 0.78 -13.58
CA THR A 117 -6.87 1.79 -12.68
C THR A 117 -7.22 1.18 -11.32
N SER A 118 -7.51 2.05 -10.35
CA SER A 118 -8.00 1.68 -9.01
C SER A 118 -9.26 0.78 -9.00
N ASN A 119 -10.10 0.85 -10.03
CA ASN A 119 -11.27 -0.01 -10.21
C ASN A 119 -11.01 -1.24 -11.11
N GLY A 120 -9.76 -1.53 -11.44
CA GLY A 120 -9.37 -2.75 -12.16
C GLY A 120 -9.51 -2.69 -13.69
N GLN A 121 -9.77 -1.53 -14.28
CA GLN A 121 -9.84 -1.37 -15.73
C GLN A 121 -8.44 -1.18 -16.32
N GLN A 122 -8.27 -1.50 -17.61
CA GLN A 122 -7.01 -1.26 -18.30
C GLN A 122 -6.73 0.25 -18.40
N TYR A 123 -5.52 0.66 -18.02
CA TYR A 123 -5.07 2.04 -18.17
C TYR A 123 -4.22 2.19 -19.44
N MET A 124 -4.61 3.12 -20.32
CA MET A 124 -4.00 3.29 -21.66
C MET A 124 -3.22 4.61 -21.82
N CYS A 125 -3.13 5.42 -20.77
CA CYS A 125 -2.43 6.71 -20.78
C CYS A 125 -1.02 6.57 -20.17
N PRO A 126 -0.15 7.59 -20.32
CA PRO A 126 1.09 7.66 -19.53
C PRO A 126 0.78 7.67 -18.03
N VAL A 127 1.48 6.84 -17.25
CA VAL A 127 1.23 6.70 -15.80
C VAL A 127 1.91 7.77 -14.95
N GLY A 128 2.86 8.53 -15.52
CA GLY A 128 3.53 9.61 -14.80
C GLY A 128 2.56 10.72 -14.38
N GLN A 129 2.98 11.55 -13.43
CA GLN A 129 2.15 12.60 -12.81
C GLN A 129 0.88 12.05 -12.13
N ASN A 130 0.96 10.83 -11.59
CA ASN A 130 -0.13 10.21 -10.85
C ASN A 130 0.37 9.59 -9.55
N MET A 131 -0.57 9.34 -8.64
CA MET A 131 -0.33 8.51 -7.47
C MET A 131 -0.44 7.04 -7.89
N LEU A 132 0.63 6.27 -7.68
CA LEU A 132 0.76 4.90 -8.15
C LEU A 132 0.95 3.94 -6.99
N ILE A 133 0.31 2.78 -7.11
CA ILE A 133 0.64 1.60 -6.30
C ILE A 133 1.45 0.66 -7.18
N VAL A 134 2.67 0.37 -6.76
CA VAL A 134 3.68 -0.33 -7.55
C VAL A 134 4.03 -1.65 -6.88
N TYR A 135 3.83 -2.75 -7.61
CA TYR A 135 4.27 -4.08 -7.22
C TYR A 135 5.58 -4.43 -7.93
N TYR A 136 6.62 -4.73 -7.17
CA TYR A 136 7.94 -5.05 -7.69
C TYR A 136 8.69 -6.03 -6.78
N THR A 137 9.74 -6.68 -7.28
CA THR A 137 10.47 -7.70 -6.52
C THR A 137 11.86 -7.22 -6.11
N ILE A 138 12.63 -6.68 -7.05
CA ILE A 138 14.01 -6.25 -6.85
C ILE A 138 14.23 -4.84 -7.34
N THR A 139 15.22 -4.16 -6.77
CA THR A 139 15.71 -2.84 -7.21
C THR A 139 17.20 -2.91 -7.57
N THR A 140 17.65 -1.99 -8.40
CA THR A 140 19.07 -1.72 -8.62
C THR A 140 19.70 -1.04 -7.40
N ARG A 141 21.04 -0.97 -7.38
CA ARG A 141 21.81 -0.20 -6.37
C ARG A 141 22.06 1.27 -6.79
N SER A 142 21.34 1.78 -7.78
CA SER A 142 21.46 3.20 -8.19
C SER A 142 20.81 4.11 -7.15
N ILE A 143 21.10 5.41 -7.25
CA ILE A 143 20.44 6.46 -6.47
C ILE A 143 19.75 7.40 -7.46
N PRO A 144 18.41 7.46 -7.52
CA PRO A 144 17.48 6.62 -6.77
C PRO A 144 17.52 5.13 -7.23
N PRO A 145 17.10 4.17 -6.36
CA PRO A 145 16.93 2.78 -6.75
C PRO A 145 15.94 2.65 -7.91
N GLN A 146 16.24 1.80 -8.88
CA GLN A 146 15.39 1.58 -10.05
C GLN A 146 14.77 0.19 -10.03
N THR A 147 13.52 0.05 -10.49
CA THR A 147 12.87 -1.26 -10.62
C THR A 147 12.04 -1.35 -11.90
N THR A 148 11.84 -2.59 -12.37
CA THR A 148 10.86 -2.91 -13.39
C THR A 148 9.66 -3.56 -12.70
N PRO A 149 8.53 -2.83 -12.56
CA PRO A 149 7.39 -3.32 -11.82
C PRO A 149 6.64 -4.42 -12.59
N ARG A 150 6.05 -5.35 -11.84
CA ARG A 150 5.15 -6.38 -12.36
C ARG A 150 3.76 -5.79 -12.62
N LYS A 151 3.26 -4.96 -11.68
CA LYS A 151 1.93 -4.36 -11.73
C LYS A 151 2.00 -2.91 -11.22
N ILE A 152 1.29 -2.02 -11.91
CA ILE A 152 1.05 -0.63 -11.53
C ILE A 152 -0.45 -0.42 -11.45
N ILE A 153 -0.92 0.12 -10.33
CA ILE A 153 -2.29 0.59 -10.17
C ILE A 153 -2.26 2.12 -10.13
N VAL A 154 -2.93 2.76 -11.09
CA VAL A 154 -3.06 4.21 -11.17
C VAL A 154 -4.26 4.64 -10.33
N MET A 155 -4.02 5.51 -9.35
CA MET A 155 -5.04 6.04 -8.46
C MET A 155 -5.69 7.29 -9.10
N CYS A 156 -6.51 7.05 -10.12
CA CYS A 156 -7.34 8.03 -10.82
C CYS A 156 -8.83 7.72 -10.68
#